data_AF-A0A377WL85-F1
#
_entry.id   AF-A0A377WL85-F1
#
_cell.length_a   1.000
_cell.length_b   1.000
_cell.length_c   1.000
_cell.angle_alpha   90.00
_cell.angle_beta   90.00
_cell.angle_gamma   90.00
#
_symmetry.space_group_name_H-M   'P 1'
#
loop_
_entity.id
_entity.type
_entity.pdbx_description
1 polymer ?
#
loop_
_entity_poly.entity_id
_entity_poly.type
_entity_poly.pdbx_seq_one_letter_code
_entity_poly.pdbx_strand_id
1 'polypeptide(L)'
;MPEIIARYRHDFPDLPVELSVGNSLDVINAVADLRVDFGLIEGPCHAADIIAEPWLEDELVVFAAPNSPLLAGEVTLQQLAEAPWILREHGSGTREIVDYVLLSHLPAFHLGMEAG
;
A
#
# COMPACT_ATOMS: atom_id res chain seq x y z
N MET A 1 -9.63 -8.49 -3.28
CA MET A 1 -10.56 -7.57 -3.99
C MET A 1 -11.32 -8.22 -5.16
N PRO A 2 -10.69 -8.94 -6.12
CA PRO A 2 -11.40 -9.45 -7.32
C PRO A 2 -12.61 -10.35 -7.01
N GLU A 3 -12.49 -11.22 -5.99
CA GLU A 3 -13.57 -12.12 -5.57
C GLU A 3 -14.79 -11.37 -5.00
N ILE A 4 -14.56 -10.27 -4.29
CA ILE A 4 -15.63 -9.46 -3.68
C ILE A 4 -16.46 -8.79 -4.78
N ILE A 5 -15.80 -8.21 -5.78
CA ILE A 5 -16.47 -7.59 -6.93
C ILE A 5 -17.20 -8.63 -7.77
N ALA A 6 -16.59 -9.80 -8.00
CA ALA A 6 -17.22 -10.89 -8.72
C ALA A 6 -18.51 -11.37 -8.02
N ARG A 7 -18.48 -11.54 -6.69
CA ARG A 7 -19.64 -11.90 -5.90
C ARG A 7 -20.72 -10.83 -5.94
N TYR A 8 -20.36 -9.55 -5.78
CA TYR A 8 -21.33 -8.45 -5.85
C TYR A 8 -22.04 -8.40 -7.21
N ARG A 9 -21.31 -8.55 -8.31
CA ARG A 9 -21.90 -8.58 -9.67
C ARG A 9 -22.78 -9.81 -9.90
N HIS A 10 -22.51 -10.91 -9.22
CA HIS A 10 -23.36 -12.10 -9.27
C HIS A 10 -24.68 -11.87 -8.51
N ASP A 11 -24.60 -11.33 -7.29
CA ASP A 11 -25.75 -11.11 -6.42
C ASP A 11 -26.64 -9.95 -6.92
N PHE A 12 -26.05 -8.96 -7.60
CA PHE A 12 -26.72 -7.76 -8.11
C PHE A 12 -26.37 -7.46 -9.58
N PRO A 13 -26.87 -8.26 -10.55
CA PRO A 13 -26.42 -8.20 -11.95
C PRO A 13 -26.81 -6.89 -12.67
N ASP A 14 -27.89 -6.23 -12.24
CA ASP A 14 -28.40 -5.01 -12.88
C ASP A 14 -27.84 -3.72 -12.25
N LEU A 15 -27.09 -3.81 -11.15
CA LEU A 15 -26.49 -2.64 -10.51
C LEU A 15 -25.14 -2.32 -11.17
N PRO A 16 -24.94 -1.09 -11.66
CA PRO A 16 -23.64 -0.68 -12.19
C PRO A 16 -22.60 -0.65 -11.06
N VAL A 17 -21.38 -1.10 -11.36
CA VAL A 17 -20.23 -1.03 -10.47
C VAL A 17 -19.08 -0.40 -11.24
N GLU A 18 -18.53 0.67 -10.70
CA GLU A 18 -17.33 1.31 -11.21
C GLU A 18 -16.17 1.03 -10.25
N LEU A 19 -15.00 0.70 -10.82
CA LEU A 19 -13.78 0.49 -10.06
C LEU A 19 -12.70 1.41 -10.62
N SER A 20 -12.21 2.30 -9.77
CA SER A 20 -11.02 3.11 -10.03
C SER A 20 -9.88 2.62 -9.16
N VAL A 21 -8.66 2.62 -9.72
CA VAL A 21 -7.45 2.20 -9.02
C VAL A 21 -6.47 3.36 -9.05
N GLY A 22 -5.96 3.72 -7.88
CA GLY A 22 -4.96 4.76 -7.66
C GLY A 22 -4.27 4.52 -6.33
N ASN A 23 -3.27 5.34 -6.01
CA ASN A 23 -2.65 5.28 -4.70
C ASN A 23 -3.59 5.82 -3.61
N SER A 24 -3.21 5.66 -2.35
CA SER A 24 -4.06 6.06 -1.22
C SER A 24 -4.42 7.55 -1.26
N LEU A 25 -3.49 8.42 -1.67
CA LEU A 25 -3.75 9.85 -1.84
C LEU A 25 -4.81 10.12 -2.92
N ASP A 26 -4.72 9.46 -4.08
CA ASP A 26 -5.69 9.60 -5.16
C ASP A 26 -7.09 9.14 -4.73
N VAL A 27 -7.16 8.03 -3.99
CA VAL A 27 -8.40 7.47 -3.45
C VAL A 27 -9.02 8.41 -2.42
N ILE A 28 -8.22 8.93 -1.47
CA ILE A 28 -8.64 9.92 -0.48
C ILE A 28 -9.23 11.14 -1.17
N ASN A 29 -8.53 11.69 -2.16
CA ASN A 29 -9.01 12.85 -2.91
C ASN A 29 -10.29 12.54 -3.69
N ALA A 30 -10.43 11.35 -4.27
CA ALA A 30 -11.65 10.95 -4.98
C ALA A 30 -12.87 10.87 -4.05
N VAL A 31 -12.68 10.40 -2.81
CA VAL A 31 -13.75 10.38 -1.80
C VAL A 31 -14.08 11.80 -1.34
N ALA A 32 -13.08 12.61 -1.00
CA ALA A 32 -13.27 14.01 -0.56
C ALA A 32 -14.01 14.85 -1.63
N ASP A 33 -13.68 14.63 -2.90
CA ASP A 33 -14.30 15.34 -4.03
C ASP A 33 -15.63 14.71 -4.49
N LEU A 34 -16.16 13.70 -3.77
CA LEU A 34 -17.39 12.98 -4.09
C LEU A 34 -17.40 12.36 -5.49
N ARG A 35 -16.23 12.00 -6.01
CA ARG A 35 -16.09 11.27 -7.29
C ARG A 35 -16.38 9.77 -7.14
N VAL A 36 -16.22 9.23 -5.94
CA VAL A 36 -16.52 7.83 -5.60
C VAL A 36 -17.29 7.79 -4.28
N ASP A 37 -18.10 6.74 -4.10
CA ASP A 37 -18.91 6.56 -2.89
C ASP A 37 -18.07 6.18 -1.66
N PHE A 38 -17.02 5.37 -1.86
CA PHE A 38 -16.07 4.97 -0.84
C PHE A 38 -14.71 4.60 -1.45
N GLY A 39 -13.68 4.62 -0.61
CA GLY A 39 -12.32 4.27 -0.98
C GLY A 39 -11.77 3.16 -0.09
N LEU A 40 -10.86 2.36 -0.64
CA LEU A 40 -10.12 1.34 0.09
C LEU A 40 -8.65 1.73 0.03
N ILE A 41 -8.03 1.94 1.19
CA ILE A 41 -6.64 2.36 1.30
C ILE A 41 -5.91 1.54 2.36
N GLU A 42 -4.60 1.42 2.22
CA GLU A 42 -3.70 0.97 3.28
C GLU A 42 -3.31 2.14 4.19
N GLY A 43 -3.11 1.85 5.48
CA GLY A 43 -2.60 2.83 6.44
C GLY A 43 -3.60 3.89 6.89
N PRO A 44 -3.12 4.91 7.62
CA PRO A 44 -3.98 5.95 8.18
C PRO A 44 -4.52 6.90 7.10
N CYS A 45 -5.78 7.31 7.25
CA CYS A 45 -6.32 8.45 6.51
C CYS A 45 -6.09 9.73 7.32
N HIS A 46 -5.44 10.73 6.71
CA HIS A 46 -5.15 12.02 7.35
C HIS A 46 -6.14 13.13 6.99
N ALA A 47 -7.14 12.84 6.13
CA ALA A 47 -8.14 13.82 5.73
C ALA A 47 -9.19 14.01 6.85
N ALA A 48 -9.33 15.24 7.33
CA ALA A 48 -10.18 15.56 8.49
C ALA A 48 -11.69 15.46 8.20
N ASP A 49 -12.06 15.52 6.92
CA ASP A 49 -13.43 15.46 6.39
C ASP A 49 -13.83 14.05 5.93
N ILE A 50 -12.94 13.06 6.06
CA ILE A 50 -13.21 11.66 5.71
C ILE A 50 -13.29 10.82 6.99
N ILE A 51 -14.35 10.02 7.09
CA ILE A 51 -14.44 8.96 8.10
C ILE A 51 -13.72 7.73 7.54
N ALA A 52 -12.67 7.28 8.22
CA ALA A 52 -11.95 6.05 7.91
C ALA A 52 -12.20 5.00 9.00
N GLU A 53 -12.60 3.79 8.59
CA GLU A 53 -12.88 2.67 9.48
C GLU A 53 -11.99 1.46 9.10
N PRO A 54 -11.40 0.75 10.07
CA PRO A 54 -10.67 -0.48 9.80
C PRO A 54 -11.58 -1.55 9.20
N TRP A 55 -11.14 -2.18 8.11
CA TRP A 55 -11.91 -3.21 7.42
C TRP A 55 -11.21 -4.57 7.38
N LEU A 56 -9.95 -4.57 6.98
CA LEU A 56 -9.15 -5.78 6.80
C LEU A 56 -7.72 -5.53 7.31
N GLU A 57 -7.18 -6.51 8.01
CA GLU A 57 -5.76 -6.54 8.36
C GLU A 57 -4.96 -7.19 7.21
N ASP A 58 -3.83 -6.59 6.86
CA ASP A 58 -2.90 -7.10 5.87
C ASP A 58 -1.48 -7.15 6.46
N GLU A 59 -0.64 -8.03 5.93
CA GLU A 59 0.72 -8.23 6.40
C GLU A 59 1.72 -7.59 5.42
N LEU A 60 2.45 -6.59 5.92
CA LEU A 60 3.53 -5.98 5.16
C LEU A 60 4.82 -6.77 5.35
N VAL A 61 5.29 -7.40 4.27
CA VAL A 61 6.51 -8.21 4.26
C VAL A 61 7.58 -7.64 3.35
N VAL A 62 8.85 -7.74 3.77
CA VAL A 62 10.00 -7.48 2.90
C VAL A 62 10.30 -8.76 2.13
N PHE A 63 10.38 -8.67 0.81
CA PHE A 63 10.73 -9.79 -0.07
C PHE A 63 11.92 -9.44 -0.95
N ALA A 64 12.65 -10.47 -1.37
CA ALA A 64 13.81 -10.34 -2.25
C ALA A 64 13.84 -11.49 -3.27
N ALA A 65 14.68 -11.34 -4.30
CA ALA A 65 14.91 -12.41 -5.25
C ALA A 65 15.45 -13.67 -4.53
N PRO A 66 15.14 -14.91 -5.01
CA PRO A 66 15.55 -16.15 -4.35
C PRO A 66 17.07 -16.29 -4.12
N ASN A 67 17.88 -15.62 -4.95
CA ASN A 67 19.34 -15.64 -4.86
C ASN A 67 19.93 -14.45 -4.08
N SER A 68 19.09 -13.70 -3.35
CA SER A 68 19.53 -12.55 -2.57
C SER A 68 20.41 -13.00 -1.39
N PRO A 69 21.56 -12.33 -1.14
CA PRO A 69 22.38 -12.58 0.05
C PRO A 69 21.61 -12.39 1.37
N LEU A 70 20.53 -11.60 1.36
CA LEU A 70 19.67 -11.36 2.53
C LEU A 70 18.94 -12.64 2.98
N LEU A 71 18.79 -13.64 2.12
CA LEU A 71 18.08 -14.89 2.45
C LEU A 71 19.00 -15.95 3.09
N ALA A 72 20.29 -15.66 3.27
CA ALA A 72 21.27 -16.62 3.80
C ALA A 72 21.22 -16.79 5.33
N GLY A 73 20.42 -16.00 6.05
CA GLY A 73 20.32 -16.04 7.51
C GLY A 73 19.35 -14.99 8.06
N GLU A 74 19.47 -14.66 9.34
CA GLU A 74 18.71 -13.56 9.93
C GLU A 74 19.12 -12.22 9.31
N VAL A 75 18.13 -11.41 8.95
CA VAL A 75 18.33 -10.11 8.33
C VAL A 75 18.52 -9.04 9.39
N THR A 76 19.60 -8.28 9.27
CA THR A 76 19.91 -7.14 10.15
C THR A 76 19.49 -5.82 9.51
N LEU A 77 19.23 -4.80 10.33
CA LEU A 77 18.95 -3.44 9.85
C LEU A 77 20.10 -2.87 9.00
N GLN A 78 21.36 -3.21 9.33
CA GLN A 78 22.50 -2.78 8.53
C GLN A 78 22.46 -3.38 7.11
N GLN A 79 22.16 -4.67 6.98
CA GLN A 79 22.02 -5.29 5.67
C GLN A 79 20.87 -4.67 4.85
N LEU A 80 19.77 -4.29 5.50
CA LEU A 80 18.66 -3.59 4.85
C LEU A 80 19.04 -2.16 4.41
N ALA A 81 19.86 -1.47 5.19
CA ALA A 81 20.36 -0.14 4.84
C ALA A 81 21.28 -0.17 3.60
N GLU A 82 22.08 -1.22 3.46
CA GLU A 82 23.02 -1.43 2.35
C GLU A 82 22.35 -2.00 1.09
N ALA A 83 21.16 -2.61 1.22
CA ALA A 83 20.44 -3.20 0.10
C ALA A 83 19.78 -2.15 -0.81
N PRO A 84 19.70 -2.40 -2.14
CA PRO A 84 18.90 -1.58 -3.03
C PRO A 84 17.41 -1.87 -2.84
N TRP A 85 16.62 -0.83 -2.61
CA TRP A 85 15.18 -0.91 -2.40
C TRP A 85 14.39 -0.62 -3.67
N ILE A 86 13.33 -1.41 -3.87
CA ILE A 86 12.22 -1.07 -4.75
C ILE A 86 11.09 -0.64 -3.83
N LEU A 87 10.71 0.63 -3.88
CA LEU A 87 9.66 1.19 -3.04
C LEU A 87 8.47 1.62 -3.88
N ARG A 88 7.30 1.70 -3.25
CA ARG A 88 6.14 2.36 -3.83
C ARG A 88 6.36 3.87 -3.94
N GLU A 89 5.64 4.47 -4.87
CA GLU A 89 5.54 5.91 -5.08
C GLU A 89 5.03 6.66 -3.84
N HIS A 90 5.41 7.92 -3.73
CA HIS A 90 4.88 8.81 -2.70
C HIS A 90 3.36 8.96 -2.88
N GLY A 91 2.63 9.01 -1.75
CA GLY A 91 1.16 8.98 -1.75
C GLY A 91 0.56 7.57 -1.65
N SER A 92 1.37 6.52 -1.78
CA SER A 92 0.97 5.16 -1.41
C SER A 92 0.95 4.98 0.11
N GLY A 93 -0.13 4.42 0.65
CA GLY A 93 -0.24 4.08 2.07
C GLY A 93 0.78 3.02 2.50
N THR A 94 1.08 2.05 1.62
CA THR A 94 2.18 1.12 1.86
C THR A 94 3.51 1.84 1.99
N ARG A 95 3.78 2.84 1.13
CA ARG A 95 5.02 3.64 1.21
C ARG A 95 5.11 4.37 2.54
N GLU A 96 4.02 5.01 2.96
CA GLU A 96 3.97 5.73 4.23
C GLU A 96 4.25 4.81 5.43
N ILE A 97 3.64 3.62 5.46
CA ILE A 97 3.89 2.64 6.51
C ILE A 97 5.35 2.21 6.51
N VAL A 98 5.93 1.84 5.35
CA VAL A 98 7.33 1.43 5.23
C VAL A 98 8.28 2.52 5.72
N ASP A 99 8.03 3.77 5.35
CA ASP A 99 8.82 4.92 5.76
C ASP A 99 8.81 5.06 7.29
N TYR A 100 7.63 4.93 7.91
CA TYR A 100 7.46 5.07 9.36
C TYR A 100 8.03 3.89 10.15
N VAL A 101 7.72 2.64 9.78
CA VAL A 101 8.03 1.45 10.58
C VAL A 101 9.41 0.86 10.32
N LEU A 102 10.02 1.15 9.17
CA LEU A 102 11.30 0.56 8.79
C LEU A 102 12.35 1.61 8.42
N LEU A 103 12.09 2.47 7.42
CA LEU A 103 13.15 3.34 6.88
C LEU A 103 13.59 4.41 7.88
N SER A 104 12.69 4.87 8.76
CA SER A 104 13.01 5.78 9.87
C SER A 104 14.04 5.21 10.87
N HIS A 105 14.21 3.88 10.88
CA HIS A 105 15.15 3.16 11.74
C HIS A 105 16.45 2.76 11.01
N LEU A 106 16.54 3.00 9.70
CA LEU A 106 17.77 2.75 8.93
C LEU A 106 18.67 4.00 8.98
N PRO A 107 20.01 3.84 9.14
CA PRO A 107 20.93 4.97 9.11
C PRO A 107 20.96 5.67 7.74
N ALA A 108 20.69 4.91 6.68
CA ALA A 108 20.48 5.34 5.31
C ALA A 108 19.78 4.20 4.55
N PHE A 109 19.27 4.47 3.35
CA PHE A 109 18.82 3.42 2.42
C PHE A 109 19.12 3.82 0.98
N HIS A 110 19.25 2.82 0.10
CA HIS A 110 19.51 3.04 -1.32
C HIS A 110 18.25 2.80 -2.14
N LEU A 111 17.62 3.87 -2.65
CA LEU A 111 16.50 3.71 -3.58
C LEU A 111 17.02 3.27 -4.95
N GLY A 112 16.72 2.03 -5.33
CA GLY A 112 17.05 1.50 -6.65
C GLY A 112 15.96 1.78 -7.69
N MET A 113 14.70 1.70 -7.29
CA MET A 113 13.55 1.96 -8.16
C MET A 113 12.34 2.41 -7.35
N GLU A 114 11.54 3.30 -7.93
CA GLU A 114 10.19 3.61 -7.47
C GLU A 114 9.19 2.93 -8.41
N ALA A 115 8.24 2.20 -7.85
CA ALA A 115 7.17 1.52 -8.59
C ALA A 115 5.86 2.29 -8.34
N GLY A 116 5.26 2.82 -9.40
CA GLY A 116 3.93 3.44 -9.40
C GLY A 116 3.01 2.80 -10.43
#